data_AF-A0A9P8EE00-F1
#
_entry.id   AF-A0A9P8EE00-F1
#
_cell.length_a   1.000
_cell.length_b   1.000
_cell.length_c   1.000
_cell.angle_alpha   90.00
_cell.angle_beta   90.00
_cell.angle_gamma   90.00
#
_symmetry.space_group_name_H-M   'P 1'
#
loop_
_entity.id
_entity.type
_entity.pdbx_description
1 polymer ?
#
loop_
_entity_poly.entity_id
_entity_poly.type
_entity_poly.pdbx_seq_one_letter_code
_entity_poly.pdbx_strand_id
1 'polypeptide(L)'
;MEKLPLELKQRVCSFLHANPKLLKPIRLVSKQFADAAAPYLIPRLFLVKHRDSCAEVREIANHAILSKHVTTLVVDPSNLKNHKSFKKWVDEHTHLRHSYPDWWDFKPDDIDYDEDGDPLLDTFAARSKWSNANKKFDAAVKKVTKALKKSQEPYWKAQRQIAAYQTTEEFRRCFLDTIAHAFKMCPNLVNIVVAPPQRGQSHVILKLLSMFKSIHPHPAAWVDAESHDPSEIDLVDVLAAADHKIAGLHSLTIVDLPFKCADYTKVDSFISFLPLKMSLWLPWRE
;
A
#
# COMPACT_ATOMS: atom_id res chain seq x y z
N MET A 1 -17.34 38.22 4.09
CA MET A 1 -16.48 37.15 4.62
C MET A 1 -15.05 37.60 4.92
N GLU A 2 -14.49 38.60 4.21
CA GLU A 2 -13.12 39.06 4.46
C GLU A 2 -12.90 39.69 5.84
N LYS A 3 -13.84 40.51 6.32
CA LYS A 3 -13.80 41.16 7.65
C LYS A 3 -13.98 40.20 8.83
N LEU A 4 -14.23 38.92 8.57
CA LEU A 4 -14.43 37.93 9.64
C LEU A 4 -13.08 37.65 10.33
N PRO A 5 -12.99 37.69 11.67
CA PRO A 5 -11.80 37.29 12.40
C PRO A 5 -11.34 35.87 12.07
N LEU A 6 -10.04 35.60 12.24
CA LEU A 6 -9.42 34.31 11.88
C LEU A 6 -10.06 33.15 12.65
N GLU A 7 -10.42 33.39 13.92
CA GLU A 7 -11.02 32.43 14.84
C GLU A 7 -12.40 31.97 14.33
N LEU A 8 -13.20 32.90 13.81
CA LEU A 8 -14.51 32.58 13.23
C LEU A 8 -14.35 31.86 11.88
N LYS A 9 -13.34 32.20 11.08
CA LYS A 9 -13.01 31.47 9.85
C LYS A 9 -12.58 30.04 10.15
N GLN A 10 -11.75 29.84 11.18
CA GLN A 10 -11.37 28.52 11.67
C GLN A 10 -12.58 27.73 12.17
N ARG A 11 -13.51 28.38 12.89
CA ARG A 11 -14.75 27.75 13.35
C ARG A 11 -15.67 27.33 12.22
N VAL A 12 -15.75 28.11 11.14
CA VAL A 12 -16.45 27.68 9.91
C VAL A 12 -15.77 26.46 9.29
N CYS A 13 -14.44 26.47 9.18
CA CYS A 13 -13.69 25.32 8.68
C CYS A 13 -13.85 24.08 9.57
N SER A 14 -13.98 24.25 10.89
CA SER A 14 -14.19 23.15 11.82
C SER A 14 -15.54 22.46 11.62
N PHE A 15 -16.61 23.16 11.23
CA PHE A 15 -17.87 22.50 10.87
C PHE A 15 -17.77 21.65 9.59
N LEU A 16 -16.78 21.94 8.75
CA LEU A 16 -16.60 21.29 7.46
C LEU A 16 -15.54 20.19 7.48
N HIS A 17 -14.82 20.01 8.59
CA HIS A 17 -13.73 19.04 8.72
C HIS A 17 -14.14 17.61 8.38
N ALA A 18 -15.38 17.23 8.71
CA ALA A 18 -15.94 15.91 8.43
C ALA A 18 -16.13 15.63 6.92
N ASN A 19 -16.14 16.67 6.08
CA ASN A 19 -16.24 16.53 4.64
C ASN A 19 -15.15 17.32 3.90
N PRO A 20 -13.98 16.70 3.65
CA PRO A 20 -12.85 17.32 2.95
C PRO A 20 -13.21 17.89 1.57
N LYS A 21 -14.27 17.39 0.92
CA LYS A 21 -14.74 17.91 -0.38
C LYS A 21 -15.30 19.33 -0.27
N LEU A 22 -15.86 19.69 0.88
CA LEU A 22 -16.38 21.04 1.15
C LEU A 22 -15.28 21.99 1.63
N LEU A 23 -14.24 21.45 2.26
CA LEU A 23 -13.08 22.20 2.75
C LEU A 23 -12.10 22.58 1.64
N LYS A 24 -11.99 21.76 0.58
CA LYS A 24 -11.11 22.02 -0.56
C LYS A 24 -11.43 23.33 -1.28
N PRO A 25 -12.68 23.67 -1.65
CA PRO A 25 -13.00 24.94 -2.30
C PRO A 25 -12.72 26.17 -1.42
N ILE A 26 -12.88 26.06 -0.10
CA ILE A 26 -12.74 27.20 0.83
C ILE A 26 -11.31 27.76 0.82
N ARG A 27 -10.30 26.90 0.60
CA ARG A 27 -8.90 27.36 0.48
C ARG A 27 -8.69 28.34 -0.67
N LEU A 28 -9.56 28.31 -1.69
CA LEU A 28 -9.46 29.16 -2.89
C LEU A 28 -10.13 30.52 -2.70
N VAL A 29 -10.85 30.73 -1.60
CA VAL A 29 -11.60 31.97 -1.34
C VAL A 29 -10.67 33.13 -0.96
N SER A 30 -9.64 32.87 -0.14
CA SER A 30 -8.61 33.85 0.22
C SER A 30 -7.44 33.18 0.94
N LYS A 31 -6.29 33.86 1.04
CA LYS A 31 -5.13 33.40 1.83
C LYS A 31 -5.51 33.12 3.30
N GLN A 32 -6.32 33.97 3.92
CA GLN A 32 -6.75 33.79 5.31
C GLN A 32 -7.66 32.57 5.50
N PHE A 33 -8.49 32.23 4.51
CA PHE A 33 -9.28 31.00 4.54
C PHE A 33 -8.43 29.77 4.26
N ALA A 34 -7.40 29.87 3.42
CA ALA A 34 -6.42 28.79 3.25
C ALA A 34 -5.70 28.47 4.56
N ASP A 35 -5.23 29.50 5.27
CA ASP A 35 -4.56 29.36 6.57
C ASP A 35 -5.52 28.81 7.63
N ALA A 36 -6.77 29.28 7.68
CA ALA A 36 -7.79 28.78 8.60
C ALA A 36 -8.23 27.33 8.31
N ALA A 37 -8.17 26.89 7.06
CA ALA A 37 -8.51 25.53 6.64
C ALA A 37 -7.35 24.54 6.84
N ALA A 38 -6.10 25.01 6.86
CA ALA A 38 -4.91 24.15 6.92
C ALA A 38 -4.92 23.10 8.05
N PRO A 39 -5.34 23.41 9.31
CA PRO A 39 -5.43 22.42 10.39
C PRO A 39 -6.33 21.22 10.08
N TYR A 40 -7.38 21.43 9.29
CA TYR A 40 -8.39 20.42 8.97
C TYR A 40 -8.08 19.67 7.67
N LEU A 41 -7.12 20.15 6.89
CA LEU A 41 -6.76 19.57 5.60
C LEU A 41 -5.64 18.54 5.70
N ILE A 42 -4.64 18.77 6.56
CA ILE A 42 -3.42 17.94 6.61
C ILE A 42 -2.97 17.61 8.05
N PRO A 43 -3.85 17.12 8.94
CA PRO A 43 -3.40 16.60 10.23
C PRO A 43 -2.59 15.30 10.09
N ARG A 44 -2.80 14.57 8.98
CA ARG A 44 -2.19 13.26 8.73
C ARG A 44 -1.43 13.26 7.42
N LEU A 45 -0.17 12.83 7.47
CA LEU A 45 0.63 12.51 6.29
C LEU A 45 0.60 11.01 6.05
N PHE A 46 0.58 10.61 4.78
CA PHE A 46 0.64 9.22 4.37
C PHE A 46 1.95 8.98 3.62
N LEU A 47 2.79 8.12 4.16
CA LEU A 47 4.06 7.70 3.60
C LEU A 47 3.94 6.24 3.19
N VAL A 48 3.91 6.00 1.88
CA VAL A 48 3.98 4.65 1.29
C VAL A 48 5.36 4.45 0.66
N LYS A 49 5.79 3.20 0.44
CA LYS A 49 7.09 2.90 -0.21
C LYS A 49 7.09 3.27 -1.70
N HIS A 50 7.01 4.56 -2.01
CA HIS A 50 7.07 5.12 -3.36
C HIS A 50 7.88 6.41 -3.37
N ARG A 51 8.70 6.64 -4.40
CA ARG A 51 9.58 7.83 -4.50
C ARG A 51 8.78 9.13 -4.39
N ASP A 52 7.67 9.22 -5.10
CA ASP A 52 6.83 10.43 -5.10
C ASP A 52 6.13 10.63 -3.75
N SER A 53 5.85 9.54 -3.02
CA SER A 53 5.33 9.65 -1.65
C SER A 53 6.37 10.25 -0.71
N CYS A 54 7.65 9.85 -0.84
CA CYS A 54 8.73 10.45 -0.06
C CYS A 54 8.90 11.94 -0.40
N ALA A 55 8.83 12.29 -1.69
CA ALA A 55 8.94 13.67 -2.15
C ALA A 55 7.80 14.55 -1.62
N GLU A 56 6.55 14.07 -1.70
CA GLU A 56 5.38 14.81 -1.22
C GLU A 56 5.42 15.03 0.30
N VAL A 57 5.81 14.01 1.08
CA VAL A 57 5.97 14.16 2.54
C VAL A 57 7.03 15.21 2.87
N ARG A 58 8.17 15.20 2.15
CA ARG A 58 9.21 16.22 2.34
C ARG A 58 8.73 17.63 1.95
N GLU A 59 7.98 17.75 0.86
CA GLU A 59 7.42 19.03 0.42
C GLU A 59 6.50 19.61 1.50
N ILE A 60 5.58 18.79 2.04
CA ILE A 60 4.66 19.24 3.09
C ILE A 60 5.43 19.57 4.39
N ALA A 61 6.40 18.74 4.76
CA ALA A 61 7.22 18.96 5.95
C ALA A 61 8.05 20.26 5.86
N ASN A 62 8.50 20.64 4.67
CA ASN A 62 9.24 21.90 4.44
C ASN A 62 8.32 23.11 4.27
N HIS A 63 7.01 22.92 4.15
CA HIS A 63 6.07 24.00 3.91
C HIS A 63 5.82 24.83 5.18
N ALA A 64 6.04 26.15 5.10
CA ALA A 64 6.05 27.09 6.25
C ALA A 64 4.78 27.08 7.14
N ILE A 65 3.63 26.73 6.55
CA ILE A 65 2.32 26.68 7.23
C ILE A 65 1.91 25.23 7.53
N LEU A 66 1.87 24.35 6.52
CA LEU A 66 1.37 22.98 6.67
C LEU A 66 2.15 22.15 7.69
N SER A 67 3.47 22.31 7.80
CA SER A 67 4.30 21.55 8.74
C SER A 67 3.87 21.72 10.20
N LYS A 68 3.31 22.89 10.56
CA LYS A 68 2.78 23.19 11.90
C LYS A 68 1.47 22.47 12.21
N HIS A 69 0.79 21.94 11.19
CA HIS A 69 -0.51 21.30 11.35
C HIS A 69 -0.46 19.78 11.26
N VAL A 70 0.69 19.23 10.84
CA VAL A 70 0.91 17.79 10.80
C VAL A 70 1.07 17.27 12.23
N THR A 71 0.19 16.35 12.63
CA THR A 71 0.22 15.72 13.96
C THR A 71 0.52 14.22 13.90
N THR A 72 0.30 13.60 12.74
CA THR A 72 0.39 12.15 12.58
C THR A 72 1.05 11.78 11.25
N LEU A 73 2.01 10.87 11.31
CA LEU A 73 2.59 10.21 10.15
C LEU A 73 2.06 8.78 10.07
N VAL A 74 1.29 8.49 9.03
CA VAL A 74 0.80 7.15 8.71
C VAL A 74 1.78 6.53 7.72
N VAL A 75 2.42 5.44 8.12
CA VAL A 75 3.47 4.76 7.36
C VAL A 75 2.95 3.39 6.92
N ASP A 76 3.02 3.15 5.62
CA ASP A 76 2.88 1.82 5.02
C ASP A 76 4.27 1.32 4.64
N PRO A 77 4.84 0.37 5.40
CA PRO A 77 6.18 -0.14 5.14
C PRO A 77 6.16 -1.32 4.16
N SER A 78 5.00 -1.74 3.65
CA SER A 78 4.88 -2.92 2.79
C SER A 78 5.60 -2.75 1.44
N ASN A 79 6.08 -3.86 0.90
CA ASN A 79 6.71 -3.91 -0.41
C ASN A 79 5.72 -4.41 -1.44
N LEU A 80 5.78 -3.90 -2.66
CA LEU A 80 5.11 -4.55 -3.78
C LEU A 80 5.71 -5.94 -4.01
N LYS A 81 4.86 -6.92 -4.27
CA LYS A 81 5.30 -8.27 -4.65
C LYS A 81 6.14 -8.25 -5.92
N ASN A 82 7.29 -8.93 -5.87
CA ASN A 82 8.17 -9.09 -7.02
C ASN A 82 7.90 -10.42 -7.74
N HIS A 83 7.00 -10.41 -8.72
CA HIS A 83 6.67 -11.61 -9.50
C HIS A 83 7.71 -11.88 -10.59
N LYS A 84 8.60 -12.85 -10.36
CA LYS A 84 9.60 -13.29 -11.37
C LYS A 84 8.96 -13.89 -12.63
N SER A 85 7.74 -14.42 -12.53
CA SER A 85 6.98 -15.03 -13.63
C SER A 85 5.75 -14.21 -13.97
N PHE A 86 5.58 -13.88 -15.25
CA PHE A 86 4.37 -13.23 -15.77
C PHE A 86 3.13 -14.08 -15.51
N LYS A 87 3.22 -15.41 -15.62
CA LYS A 87 2.08 -16.30 -15.35
C LYS A 87 1.61 -16.16 -13.90
N LYS A 88 2.55 -16.23 -12.94
CA LYS A 88 2.23 -16.04 -11.51
C LYS A 88 1.63 -14.65 -11.24
N TRP A 89 2.16 -13.62 -11.89
CA TRP A 89 1.59 -12.27 -11.81
C TRP A 89 0.14 -12.26 -12.26
N VAL A 90 -0.18 -12.83 -13.44
CA VAL A 90 -1.57 -12.93 -13.92
C VAL A 90 -2.47 -13.74 -12.98
N ASP A 91 -1.97 -14.87 -12.45
CA ASP A 91 -2.75 -15.75 -11.57
C ASP A 91 -3.19 -15.05 -10.27
N GLU A 92 -2.38 -14.12 -9.76
CA GLU A 92 -2.68 -13.29 -8.57
C GLU A 92 -3.56 -12.07 -8.90
N HIS A 93 -3.83 -11.80 -10.19
CA HIS A 93 -4.69 -10.72 -10.64
C HIS A 93 -6.05 -11.28 -11.07
N THR A 94 -7.01 -11.31 -10.16
CA THR A 94 -8.36 -11.91 -10.35
C THR A 94 -9.04 -11.46 -11.65
N HIS A 95 -9.03 -10.16 -11.95
CA HIS A 95 -9.58 -9.59 -13.18
C HIS A 95 -8.92 -10.10 -14.48
N LEU A 96 -7.65 -10.52 -14.43
CA LEU A 96 -6.95 -11.13 -15.57
C LEU A 96 -7.17 -12.64 -15.63
N ARG A 97 -7.37 -13.31 -14.48
CA ARG A 97 -7.63 -14.76 -14.41
C ARG A 97 -8.88 -15.16 -15.18
N HIS A 98 -9.93 -14.34 -15.14
CA HIS A 98 -11.16 -14.57 -15.90
C HIS A 98 -10.99 -14.52 -17.42
N SER A 99 -9.82 -14.12 -17.93
CA SER A 99 -9.53 -14.15 -19.37
C SER A 99 -9.13 -15.54 -19.87
N TYR A 100 -8.73 -16.46 -18.98
CA TYR A 100 -8.38 -17.82 -19.38
C TYR A 100 -9.62 -18.64 -19.72
N PRO A 101 -9.56 -19.49 -20.77
CA PRO A 101 -10.64 -20.42 -21.06
C PRO A 101 -10.84 -21.40 -19.90
N ASP A 102 -12.07 -21.84 -19.71
CA ASP A 102 -12.35 -22.94 -18.79
C ASP A 102 -12.07 -24.28 -19.49
N TRP A 103 -11.51 -25.26 -18.78
CA TRP A 103 -11.34 -26.61 -19.32
C TRP A 103 -12.69 -27.22 -19.70
N TRP A 104 -13.75 -26.88 -18.95
CA TRP A 104 -15.10 -27.37 -19.20
C TRP A 104 -15.63 -27.03 -20.60
N ASP A 105 -15.18 -25.92 -21.20
CA ASP A 105 -15.55 -25.53 -22.58
C ASP A 105 -14.94 -26.45 -23.65
N PHE A 106 -13.93 -27.25 -23.29
CA PHE A 106 -13.17 -28.14 -24.18
C PHE A 106 -13.37 -29.61 -23.83
N LYS A 107 -14.16 -29.90 -22.79
CA LYS A 107 -14.45 -31.25 -22.32
C LYS A 107 -15.04 -32.08 -23.48
N PRO A 108 -14.54 -33.30 -23.73
CA PRO A 108 -15.19 -34.21 -24.68
C PRO A 108 -16.57 -34.66 -24.17
N ASP A 109 -17.59 -34.57 -25.02
CA ASP A 109 -18.97 -34.95 -24.66
C ASP A 109 -19.16 -36.48 -24.53
N ASP A 110 -18.33 -37.28 -25.20
CA ASP A 110 -18.50 -38.74 -25.33
C ASP A 110 -17.45 -39.55 -24.53
N ILE A 111 -17.06 -39.08 -23.35
CA ILE A 111 -16.18 -39.83 -22.45
C ILE A 111 -16.92 -40.07 -21.14
N ASP A 112 -16.99 -41.33 -20.73
CA ASP A 112 -17.55 -41.71 -19.43
C ASP A 112 -16.57 -41.32 -18.32
N TYR A 113 -17.11 -41.03 -17.15
CA TYR A 113 -16.34 -40.67 -15.96
C TYR A 113 -16.64 -41.68 -14.86
N ASP A 114 -15.66 -41.99 -14.02
CA ASP A 114 -15.89 -42.81 -12.84
C ASP A 114 -16.59 -42.01 -11.73
N GLU A 115 -16.82 -42.67 -10.59
CA GLU A 115 -17.49 -42.08 -9.43
C GLU A 115 -16.69 -40.92 -8.81
N ASP A 116 -15.38 -40.85 -9.05
CA ASP A 116 -14.47 -39.79 -8.58
C ASP A 116 -14.41 -38.61 -9.57
N GLY A 117 -15.02 -38.74 -10.75
CA GLY A 117 -15.03 -37.72 -11.79
C GLY A 117 -13.78 -37.73 -12.68
N ASP A 118 -13.00 -38.82 -12.66
CA ASP A 118 -11.87 -39.04 -13.56
C ASP A 118 -12.34 -39.68 -14.87
N PRO A 119 -11.76 -39.30 -16.02
CA PRO A 119 -12.18 -39.81 -17.32
C PRO A 119 -11.79 -41.29 -17.50
N LEU A 120 -12.75 -42.12 -17.91
CA LEU A 120 -12.53 -43.51 -18.28
C LEU A 120 -11.89 -43.59 -19.67
N LEU A 121 -10.58 -43.85 -19.69
CA LEU A 121 -9.71 -43.79 -20.88
C LEU A 121 -9.35 -45.18 -21.44
N ASP A 122 -10.27 -46.13 -21.33
CA ASP A 122 -10.00 -47.55 -21.59
C ASP A 122 -9.77 -47.82 -23.08
N THR A 123 -10.49 -47.10 -23.95
CA THR A 123 -10.36 -47.24 -25.40
C THR A 123 -9.32 -46.29 -25.99
N PHE A 124 -8.71 -46.69 -27.11
CA PHE A 124 -7.83 -45.80 -27.88
C PHE A 124 -8.60 -44.56 -28.39
N ALA A 125 -9.88 -44.71 -28.73
CA ALA A 125 -10.74 -43.62 -29.17
C ALA A 125 -10.95 -42.58 -28.06
N ALA A 126 -11.26 -43.00 -26.83
CA ALA A 126 -11.41 -42.11 -25.68
C ALA A 126 -10.10 -41.37 -25.36
N ARG A 127 -8.96 -42.08 -25.35
CA ARG A 127 -7.63 -41.46 -25.18
C ARG A 127 -7.32 -40.42 -26.26
N SER A 128 -7.64 -40.72 -27.52
CA SER A 128 -7.42 -39.80 -28.63
C SER A 128 -8.31 -38.56 -28.55
N LYS A 129 -9.60 -38.72 -28.19
CA LYS A 129 -10.53 -37.61 -27.96
C LYS A 129 -10.06 -36.71 -26.81
N TRP A 130 -9.70 -37.29 -25.67
CA TRP A 130 -9.15 -36.57 -24.51
C TRP A 130 -7.86 -35.81 -24.86
N SER A 131 -6.92 -36.47 -25.56
CA SER A 131 -5.69 -35.83 -26.02
C SER A 131 -5.97 -34.65 -26.96
N ASN A 132 -6.92 -34.78 -27.88
CA ASN A 132 -7.28 -33.70 -28.79
C ASN A 132 -7.96 -32.52 -28.08
N ALA A 133 -8.83 -32.79 -27.09
CA ALA A 133 -9.41 -31.76 -26.23
C ALA A 133 -8.33 -31.00 -25.44
N ASN A 134 -7.40 -31.71 -24.80
CA ASN A 134 -6.24 -31.10 -24.12
C ASN A 134 -5.42 -30.23 -25.07
N LYS A 135 -5.14 -30.71 -26.29
CA LYS A 135 -4.42 -29.90 -27.29
C LYS A 135 -5.17 -28.62 -27.68
N LYS A 136 -6.51 -28.69 -27.82
CA LYS A 136 -7.34 -27.51 -28.13
C LYS A 136 -7.35 -26.51 -26.97
N PHE A 137 -7.52 -27.00 -25.74
CA PHE A 137 -7.45 -26.18 -24.53
C PHE A 137 -6.08 -25.52 -24.39
N ASP A 138 -5.00 -26.29 -24.50
CA ASP A 138 -3.63 -25.77 -24.45
C ASP A 138 -3.37 -24.70 -25.52
N ALA A 139 -3.90 -24.90 -26.73
CA ALA A 139 -3.82 -23.90 -27.80
C ALA A 139 -4.59 -22.62 -27.45
N ALA A 140 -5.78 -22.74 -26.86
CA ALA A 140 -6.59 -21.60 -26.41
C ALA A 140 -5.89 -20.84 -25.27
N VAL A 141 -5.39 -21.54 -24.25
CA VAL A 141 -4.60 -20.97 -23.14
C VAL A 141 -3.36 -20.26 -23.68
N LYS A 142 -2.61 -20.87 -24.61
CA LYS A 142 -1.45 -20.22 -25.26
C LYS A 142 -1.84 -18.95 -25.99
N LYS A 143 -2.97 -18.95 -26.72
CA LYS A 143 -3.48 -17.77 -27.45
C LYS A 143 -3.80 -16.62 -26.50
N VAL A 144 -4.55 -16.89 -25.43
CA VAL A 144 -4.88 -15.90 -24.39
C VAL A 144 -3.62 -15.40 -23.70
N THR A 145 -2.72 -16.31 -23.30
CA THR A 145 -1.46 -15.95 -22.63
C THR A 145 -0.62 -15.01 -23.49
N LYS A 146 -0.54 -15.26 -24.81
CA LYS A 146 0.19 -14.41 -25.75
C LYS A 146 -0.47 -13.03 -25.89
N ALA A 147 -1.80 -12.96 -25.93
CA ALA A 147 -2.55 -11.70 -25.97
C ALA A 147 -2.36 -10.89 -24.67
N LEU A 148 -2.55 -11.53 -23.51
CA LEU A 148 -2.32 -10.93 -22.20
C LEU A 148 -0.90 -10.41 -22.09
N LYS A 149 0.10 -11.23 -22.42
CA LYS A 149 1.51 -10.81 -22.41
C LYS A 149 1.73 -9.57 -23.27
N LYS A 150 1.21 -9.55 -24.50
CA LYS A 150 1.34 -8.37 -25.39
C LYS A 150 0.74 -7.09 -24.76
N SER A 151 -0.40 -7.21 -24.08
CA SER A 151 -1.08 -6.05 -23.47
C SER A 151 -0.55 -5.64 -22.08
N GLN A 152 -0.12 -6.60 -21.25
CA GLN A 152 0.15 -6.41 -19.82
C GLN A 152 1.64 -6.47 -19.47
N GLU A 153 2.50 -6.94 -20.37
CA GLU A 153 3.95 -7.01 -20.13
C GLU A 153 4.60 -5.68 -19.70
N PRO A 154 4.22 -4.50 -20.25
CA PRO A 154 4.76 -3.23 -19.77
C PRO A 154 4.49 -2.99 -18.29
N TYR A 155 3.28 -3.33 -17.82
CA TYR A 155 2.86 -3.12 -16.45
C TYR A 155 3.53 -4.10 -15.49
N TRP A 156 3.59 -5.38 -15.86
CA TRP A 156 4.36 -6.37 -15.11
C TRP A 156 5.83 -5.97 -14.95
N LYS A 157 6.45 -5.44 -16.02
CA LYS A 157 7.83 -4.92 -15.97
C LYS A 157 7.96 -3.72 -15.04
N ALA A 158 7.03 -2.77 -15.10
CA ALA A 158 7.01 -1.63 -14.19
C ALA A 158 6.89 -2.09 -12.72
N GLN A 159 6.07 -3.11 -12.42
CA GLN A 159 5.92 -3.62 -11.05
C GLN A 159 7.21 -4.16 -10.52
N ARG A 160 7.87 -4.99 -11.33
CA ARG A 160 9.15 -5.57 -10.96
C ARG A 160 10.22 -4.51 -10.75
N GLN A 161 10.23 -3.46 -11.56
CA GLN A 161 11.19 -2.36 -11.38
C GLN A 161 10.96 -1.64 -10.06
N ILE A 162 9.71 -1.31 -9.72
CA ILE A 162 9.38 -0.63 -8.47
C ILE A 162 9.65 -1.54 -7.26
N ALA A 163 9.17 -2.78 -7.30
CA ALA A 163 9.41 -3.77 -6.25
C ALA A 163 10.91 -4.00 -6.02
N ALA A 164 11.71 -4.12 -7.09
CA ALA A 164 13.16 -4.23 -6.97
C ALA A 164 13.78 -2.97 -6.35
N TYR A 165 13.34 -1.78 -6.76
CA TYR A 165 13.83 -0.53 -6.20
C TYR A 165 13.49 -0.38 -4.70
N GLN A 166 12.29 -0.78 -4.29
CA GLN A 166 11.85 -0.74 -2.88
C GLN A 166 12.70 -1.60 -1.94
N THR A 167 13.36 -2.64 -2.48
CA THR A 167 14.28 -3.53 -1.74
C THR A 167 15.72 -3.02 -1.70
N THR A 168 16.05 -1.93 -2.40
CA THR A 168 17.40 -1.36 -2.37
C THR A 168 17.68 -0.65 -1.06
N GLU A 169 18.93 -0.72 -0.61
CA GLU A 169 19.40 0.01 0.58
C GLU A 169 19.29 1.53 0.39
N GLU A 170 19.48 2.02 -0.84
CA GLU A 170 19.29 3.43 -1.20
C GLU A 170 17.86 3.89 -0.93
N PHE A 171 16.86 3.10 -1.34
CA PHE A 171 15.46 3.44 -1.09
C PHE A 171 15.12 3.30 0.39
N ARG A 172 15.61 2.26 1.08
CA ARG A 172 15.43 2.09 2.52
C ARG A 172 15.92 3.33 3.28
N ARG A 173 17.13 3.80 2.98
CA ARG A 173 17.68 5.03 3.58
C ARG A 173 16.83 6.25 3.26
N CYS A 174 16.46 6.44 1.99
CA CYS A 174 15.60 7.57 1.59
C CYS A 174 14.26 7.58 2.33
N PHE A 175 13.66 6.41 2.54
CA PHE A 175 12.40 6.23 3.25
C PHE A 175 12.52 6.60 4.73
N LEU A 176 13.52 6.04 5.42
CA LEU A 176 13.79 6.34 6.83
C LEU A 176 14.20 7.81 7.04
N ASP A 177 15.04 8.36 6.17
CA ASP A 177 15.41 9.78 6.19
C ASP A 177 14.18 10.68 6.01
N THR A 178 13.18 10.23 5.27
CA THR A 178 11.93 10.99 5.10
C THR A 178 11.10 11.00 6.37
N ILE A 179 11.06 9.88 7.11
CA ILE A 179 10.44 9.82 8.45
C ILE A 179 11.17 10.79 9.39
N ALA A 180 12.49 10.68 9.48
CA ALA A 180 13.30 11.55 10.34
C ALA A 180 13.16 13.02 9.98
N HIS A 181 13.14 13.34 8.68
CA HIS A 181 12.94 14.70 8.21
C HIS A 181 11.56 15.24 8.56
N ALA A 182 10.50 14.43 8.46
CA ALA A 182 9.15 14.84 8.85
C ALA A 182 9.09 15.19 10.34
N PHE A 183 9.63 14.33 11.22
CA PHE A 183 9.67 14.56 12.67
C PHE A 183 10.56 15.75 13.06
N LYS A 184 11.61 16.02 12.27
CA LYS A 184 12.46 17.19 12.46
C LYS A 184 11.76 18.51 12.11
N MET A 185 11.03 18.53 11.00
CA MET A 185 10.50 19.77 10.43
C MET A 185 9.07 20.10 10.88
N CYS A 186 8.30 19.09 11.33
CA CYS A 186 6.93 19.27 11.79
C CYS A 186 6.91 19.33 13.33
N PRO A 187 6.79 20.52 13.95
CA PRO A 187 6.93 20.67 15.39
C PRO A 187 5.84 19.97 16.22
N ASN A 188 4.68 19.72 15.62
CA ASN A 188 3.53 19.07 16.27
C ASN A 188 3.38 17.59 15.88
N LEU A 189 4.30 17.05 15.08
CA LEU A 189 4.28 15.65 14.69
C LEU A 189 4.79 14.78 15.85
N VAL A 190 3.87 14.10 16.51
CA VAL A 190 4.16 13.29 17.71
C VAL A 190 3.55 11.89 17.65
N ASN A 191 2.78 11.59 16.60
CA ASN A 191 2.09 10.31 16.45
C ASN A 191 2.58 9.60 15.19
N ILE A 192 2.86 8.31 15.31
CA ILE A 192 3.14 7.44 14.16
C ILE A 192 2.13 6.29 14.12
N VAL A 193 1.61 6.02 12.93
CA VAL A 193 0.68 4.91 12.68
C VAL A 193 1.29 4.02 11.62
N VAL A 194 1.67 2.80 11.99
CA VAL A 194 2.11 1.79 11.03
C VAL A 194 0.87 1.05 10.53
N ALA A 195 0.49 1.31 9.28
CA ALA A 195 -0.73 0.80 8.67
C ALA A 195 -0.42 0.23 7.27
N PRO A 196 -0.28 -1.10 7.14
CA PRO A 196 -0.16 -1.75 5.84
C PRO A 196 -1.49 -1.66 5.08
N PRO A 197 -1.50 -1.95 3.76
CA PRO A 197 -2.74 -2.01 3.00
C PRO A 197 -3.65 -3.11 3.56
N GLN A 198 -4.92 -2.77 3.81
CA GLN A 198 -5.95 -3.70 4.32
C GLN A 198 -7.07 -3.87 3.31
N ARG A 199 -7.78 -5.00 3.33
CA ARG A 199 -8.99 -5.16 2.50
C ARG A 199 -10.05 -4.11 2.88
N GLY A 200 -10.39 -3.22 1.95
CA GLY A 200 -11.43 -2.19 2.14
C GLY A 200 -10.99 -0.78 1.77
N GLN A 201 -11.83 0.22 2.03
CA GLN A 201 -11.49 1.63 1.79
C GLN A 201 -10.63 2.17 2.96
N SER A 202 -9.32 2.05 2.84
CA SER A 202 -8.35 2.74 3.70
C SER A 202 -7.80 3.99 3.02
N HIS A 203 -7.47 5.03 3.78
CA HIS A 203 -6.75 6.19 3.24
C HIS A 203 -5.36 5.82 2.70
N VAL A 204 -4.74 4.76 3.23
CA VAL A 204 -3.49 4.18 2.69
C VAL A 204 -3.75 3.62 1.29
N ILE A 205 -4.85 2.91 1.09
CA ILE A 205 -5.28 2.41 -0.22
C ILE A 205 -5.55 3.55 -1.19
N LEU A 206 -6.25 4.61 -0.77
CA LEU A 206 -6.48 5.79 -1.61
C LEU A 206 -5.15 6.47 -1.99
N LYS A 207 -4.16 6.46 -1.10
CA LYS A 207 -2.83 6.98 -1.36
C LYS A 207 -2.08 6.13 -2.38
N LEU A 208 -2.07 4.80 -2.19
CA LEU A 208 -1.49 3.85 -3.15
C LEU A 208 -2.16 4.00 -4.52
N LEU A 209 -3.50 4.06 -4.58
CA LEU A 209 -4.24 4.30 -5.82
C LEU A 209 -3.76 5.57 -6.53
N SER A 210 -3.60 6.67 -5.80
CA SER A 210 -3.11 7.93 -6.37
C SER A 210 -1.69 7.82 -6.89
N MET A 211 -0.80 7.11 -6.18
CA MET A 211 0.60 6.97 -6.55
C MET A 211 0.80 6.06 -7.77
N PHE A 212 0.02 4.99 -7.86
CA PHE A 212 0.16 3.99 -8.92
C PHE A 212 -0.79 4.22 -10.12
N LYS A 213 -1.67 5.23 -10.06
CA LYS A 213 -2.64 5.53 -11.13
C LYS A 213 -1.99 5.79 -12.49
N SER A 214 -0.82 6.42 -12.52
CA SER A 214 -0.09 6.71 -13.76
C SER A 214 0.61 5.48 -14.35
N ILE A 215 0.75 4.41 -13.56
CA ILE A 215 1.52 3.22 -13.92
C ILE A 215 0.61 2.15 -14.53
N HIS A 216 -0.63 1.96 -14.05
CA HIS A 216 -1.57 0.99 -14.63
C HIS A 216 -2.99 1.56 -14.79
N PRO A 217 -3.70 1.30 -15.91
CA PRO A 217 -5.09 1.72 -16.10
C PRO A 217 -6.11 1.03 -15.18
N HIS A 218 -5.71 -0.01 -14.43
CA HIS A 218 -6.61 -0.82 -13.59
C HIS A 218 -6.10 -0.73 -12.15
N PRO A 219 -6.73 0.09 -11.29
CA PRO A 219 -6.15 0.46 -9.99
C PRO A 219 -6.05 -0.70 -8.99
N ALA A 220 -6.91 -1.73 -9.11
CA ALA A 220 -6.95 -2.86 -8.19
C ALA A 220 -5.67 -3.74 -8.20
N ALA A 221 -4.98 -3.83 -9.35
CA ALA A 221 -3.83 -4.72 -9.56
C ALA A 221 -2.64 -4.49 -8.60
N TRP A 222 -2.53 -3.29 -8.00
CA TRP A 222 -1.32 -2.85 -7.26
C TRP A 222 -1.62 -2.36 -5.85
N VAL A 223 -2.89 -2.33 -5.49
CA VAL A 223 -3.39 -1.64 -4.30
C VAL A 223 -4.03 -2.63 -3.34
N ASP A 224 -4.51 -3.75 -3.85
CA ASP A 224 -5.04 -4.81 -3.01
C ASP A 224 -3.92 -5.30 -2.08
N ALA A 225 -4.29 -5.54 -0.81
CA ALA A 225 -3.36 -6.02 0.21
C ALA A 225 -2.61 -7.30 -0.23
N GLU A 226 -3.23 -8.10 -1.10
CA GLU A 226 -2.67 -9.32 -1.66
C GLU A 226 -1.51 -9.06 -2.63
N SER A 227 -1.38 -7.85 -3.19
CA SER A 227 -0.28 -7.47 -4.07
C SER A 227 0.97 -6.99 -3.33
N HIS A 228 0.93 -6.96 -1.99
CA HIS A 228 2.01 -6.49 -1.14
C HIS A 228 2.54 -7.62 -0.24
N ASP A 229 3.86 -7.66 -0.10
CA ASP A 229 4.54 -8.49 0.89
C ASP A 229 4.75 -7.67 2.17
N PRO A 230 4.70 -8.33 3.36
CA PRO A 230 5.07 -7.67 4.61
C PRO A 230 6.47 -7.06 4.51
N SER A 231 6.62 -5.88 5.12
CA SER A 231 7.86 -5.13 5.16
C SER A 231 9.05 -5.94 5.68
N GLU A 232 10.23 -5.71 5.11
CA GLU A 232 11.53 -6.08 5.70
C GLU A 232 12.13 -4.97 6.58
N ILE A 233 11.56 -3.75 6.55
CA ILE A 233 11.96 -2.66 7.45
C ILE A 233 11.54 -3.04 8.87
N ASP A 234 12.53 -3.11 9.76
CA ASP A 234 12.33 -3.38 11.18
C ASP A 234 11.61 -2.20 11.84
N LEU A 235 10.68 -2.49 12.74
CA LEU A 235 10.01 -1.49 13.57
C LEU A 235 11.05 -0.65 14.34
N VAL A 236 12.17 -1.26 14.71
CA VAL A 236 13.31 -0.58 15.34
C VAL A 236 13.80 0.60 14.48
N ASP A 237 13.97 0.40 13.17
CA ASP A 237 14.46 1.44 12.27
C ASP A 237 13.46 2.59 12.13
N VAL A 238 12.17 2.26 12.04
CA VAL A 238 11.08 3.25 11.94
C VAL A 238 11.03 4.10 13.20
N LEU A 239 11.18 3.49 14.37
CA LEU A 239 11.18 4.20 15.64
C LEU A 239 12.45 5.02 15.85
N ALA A 240 13.63 4.49 15.47
CA ALA A 240 14.87 5.24 15.48
C ALA A 240 14.81 6.47 14.56
N ALA A 241 14.17 6.35 13.39
CA ALA A 241 13.94 7.48 12.50
C ALA A 241 12.92 8.48 13.07
N ALA A 242 11.93 8.02 13.82
CA ALA A 242 10.92 8.88 14.47
C ALA A 242 11.42 9.55 15.76
N ASP A 243 12.54 9.12 16.33
CA ASP A 243 13.09 9.64 17.57
C ASP A 243 13.69 11.05 17.37
N HIS A 244 12.84 12.06 17.54
CA HIS A 244 13.22 13.46 17.45
C HIS A 244 13.17 14.14 18.83
N LYS A 245 14.34 14.66 19.25
CA LYS A 245 14.62 15.19 20.60
C LYS A 245 13.72 16.35 21.07
N ILE A 246 13.02 17.03 20.17
CA ILE A 246 12.28 18.27 20.50
C ILE A 246 10.88 17.97 21.09
N ALA A 247 10.16 17.01 20.53
CA ALA A 247 8.78 16.71 20.93
C ALA A 247 8.60 15.30 21.49
N GLY A 248 9.51 14.38 21.17
CA GLY A 248 9.36 12.96 21.51
C GLY A 248 8.19 12.30 20.77
N LEU A 249 8.18 10.97 20.78
CA LEU A 249 7.06 10.19 20.25
C LEU A 249 6.00 10.01 21.34
N HIS A 250 4.81 10.59 21.14
CA HIS A 250 3.69 10.47 22.09
C HIS A 250 2.87 9.19 21.87
N SER A 251 2.68 8.76 20.62
CA SER A 251 1.93 7.54 20.34
C SER A 251 2.46 6.77 19.15
N LEU A 252 2.43 5.43 19.29
CA LEU A 252 2.68 4.45 18.25
C LEU A 252 1.41 3.59 18.12
N THR A 253 0.81 3.56 16.93
CA THR A 253 -0.29 2.66 16.60
C THR A 253 0.15 1.71 15.51
N ILE A 254 -0.10 0.41 15.67
CA ILE A 254 0.20 -0.63 14.67
C ILE A 254 -1.11 -1.31 14.32
N VAL A 255 -1.47 -1.32 13.03
CA VAL A 255 -2.75 -1.86 12.56
C VAL A 255 -2.48 -3.12 11.74
N ASP A 256 -2.95 -4.28 12.22
CA ASP A 256 -2.90 -5.60 11.55
C ASP A 256 -1.63 -5.86 10.71
N LEU A 257 -0.46 -5.63 11.30
CA LEU A 257 0.82 -5.88 10.65
C LEU A 257 1.18 -7.37 10.83
N PRO A 258 1.31 -8.17 9.75
CA PRO A 258 1.91 -9.48 9.87
C PRO A 258 3.42 -9.29 10.02
N PHE A 259 3.92 -9.23 11.26
CA PHE A 259 5.35 -9.30 11.50
C PHE A 259 5.86 -10.64 10.97
N LYS A 260 6.85 -10.61 10.07
CA LYS A 260 7.86 -11.66 10.07
C LYS A 260 8.74 -11.40 11.29
N CYS A 261 8.27 -11.77 12.47
CA CYS A 261 9.17 -11.94 13.61
C CYS A 261 10.20 -12.96 13.16
N ALA A 262 11.44 -12.52 12.93
CA ALA A 262 12.55 -13.43 12.74
C ALA A 262 12.54 -14.38 13.95
N ASP A 263 12.25 -15.65 13.67
CA ASP A 263 12.20 -16.77 14.60
C ASP A 263 11.36 -16.57 15.88
N TYR A 264 10.14 -17.12 15.89
CA TYR A 264 9.37 -17.51 17.08
C TYR A 264 9.46 -16.61 18.33
N THR A 265 9.47 -15.29 18.17
CA THR A 265 9.19 -14.40 19.30
C THR A 265 7.69 -14.37 19.49
N LYS A 266 7.17 -15.34 20.24
CA LYS A 266 5.88 -15.17 20.92
C LYS A 266 5.98 -13.86 21.72
N VAL A 267 5.07 -12.94 21.44
CA VAL A 267 4.87 -11.74 22.26
C VAL A 267 4.12 -12.18 23.51
N ASP A 268 4.84 -12.81 24.44
CA ASP A 268 4.26 -13.35 25.68
C ASP A 268 4.02 -12.24 26.73
N SER A 269 4.61 -11.04 26.57
CA SER A 269 4.29 -9.82 27.35
C SER A 269 4.95 -8.56 26.78
N PHE A 270 4.64 -7.38 27.35
CA PHE A 270 5.30 -6.08 27.06
C PHE A 270 6.85 -6.10 27.16
N ILE A 271 7.43 -7.14 27.76
CA ILE A 271 8.88 -7.38 27.89
C ILE A 271 9.52 -7.62 26.50
N SER A 272 8.78 -8.14 25.52
CA SER A 272 9.26 -8.32 24.13
C SER A 272 9.64 -7.00 23.45
N PHE A 273 9.19 -5.86 23.98
CA PHE A 273 9.54 -4.52 23.52
C PHE A 273 10.68 -3.86 24.32
N LEU A 274 11.32 -4.57 25.26
CA LEU A 274 12.50 -4.05 25.98
C LEU A 274 13.65 -3.56 25.08
N PRO A 275 13.94 -4.18 23.92
CA PRO A 275 14.91 -3.64 22.97
C PRO A 275 14.53 -2.24 22.45
N LEU A 276 13.23 -1.95 22.29
CA LEU A 276 12.73 -0.60 21.95
C LEU A 276 12.84 0.38 23.12
N LYS A 277 12.89 -0.14 24.35
CA LYS A 277 13.06 0.66 25.57
C LYS A 277 14.49 1.21 25.70
N MET A 278 15.49 0.55 25.09
CA MET A 278 16.87 1.03 25.10
C MET A 278 17.13 2.18 24.11
N SER A 279 16.34 2.29 23.03
CA SER A 279 16.36 3.45 22.13
C SER A 279 15.52 4.62 22.65
N LEU A 280 14.56 4.36 23.54
CA LEU A 280 13.76 5.37 24.25
C LEU A 280 14.35 5.68 25.64
N TRP A 281 15.55 6.28 25.72
CA TRP A 281 15.95 7.00 26.94
C TRP A 281 15.17 8.31 27.05
N LEU A 282 13.87 8.18 27.34
CA LEU A 282 13.02 9.26 27.83
C LEU A 282 13.34 9.47 29.32
N PRO A 283 13.67 10.69 29.79
CA PRO A 283 13.58 10.98 31.21
C PRO A 283 12.09 11.04 31.56
N TRP A 284 11.55 9.91 32.03
CA TRP A 284 10.30 9.90 32.76
C TRP A 284 10.53 10.71 34.04
N ARG A 285 10.00 11.94 34.10
CA ARG A 285 9.78 12.62 35.37
C ARG A 285 8.41 12.19 35.87
N GLU A 286 8.42 11.59 37.06
CA GLU A 286 7.24 11.44 37.93
C GLU A 286 6.57 12.78 38.22
#